data_AF-A0A3B3WY87-F1
#
_entry.id   AF-A0A3B3WY87-F1
#
_cell.length_a   1.000
_cell.length_b   1.000
_cell.length_c   1.000
_cell.angle_alpha   90.00
_cell.angle_beta   90.00
_cell.angle_gamma   90.00
#
_symmetry.space_group_name_H-M   'P 1'
#
loop_
_entity.id
_entity.type
_entity.pdbx_description
1 polymer ?
#
loop_
_entity_poly.entity_id
_entity_poly.type
_entity_poly.pdbx_seq_one_letter_code
_entity_poly.pdbx_strand_id
1 'polypeptide(L)'
;PETAGWEETSPLNQKRLKAAVHYTVGRLCQKIGEEHRREFSRQTIAAIAETTFRECDIFAQDLEAFARHAKRSTVSAEDVKLLARRSSALSNHIQNKSEELAQEQRDSRKKSTVKRKSRDTEEETSDFLPNMHRKIGA
;
A
#
# COMPACT_ATOMS: atom_id res chain seq x y z
N PRO A 1 19.65 -28.60 14.12
CA PRO A 1 18.55 -28.01 13.31
C PRO A 1 17.86 -26.91 14.14
N GLU A 2 18.28 -25.68 13.87
CA GLU A 2 17.88 -24.44 14.54
C GLU A 2 16.42 -24.14 14.24
N THR A 3 15.56 -24.24 15.25
CA THR A 3 14.24 -23.62 15.21
C THR A 3 14.45 -22.13 15.41
N ALA A 4 14.51 -21.36 14.32
CA ALA A 4 14.41 -19.92 14.37
C ALA A 4 13.10 -19.57 15.10
N GLY A 5 13.23 -19.15 16.35
CA GLY A 5 12.13 -18.71 17.17
C GLY A 5 11.50 -17.51 16.50
N TRP A 6 10.24 -17.66 16.07
CA TRP A 6 9.38 -16.51 15.86
C TRP A 6 9.37 -15.76 17.19
N GLU A 7 10.05 -14.63 17.20
CA GLU A 7 10.03 -13.70 18.33
C GLU A 7 8.56 -13.47 18.66
N GLU A 8 8.13 -14.00 19.81
CA GLU A 8 6.74 -13.90 20.26
C GLU A 8 6.41 -12.41 20.29
N THR A 9 5.62 -11.96 19.31
CA THR A 9 5.33 -10.53 19.16
C THR A 9 4.84 -10.06 20.50
N SER A 10 5.55 -9.11 21.13
CA SER A 10 5.30 -8.79 22.53
C SER A 10 3.80 -8.61 22.76
N PRO A 11 3.19 -9.13 23.84
CA PRO A 11 1.74 -9.12 24.02
C PRO A 11 1.10 -7.72 23.85
N LEU A 12 1.87 -6.67 24.13
CA LEU A 12 1.50 -5.27 23.89
C LEU A 12 1.38 -4.93 22.39
N ASN A 13 2.30 -5.39 21.55
CA ASN A 13 2.26 -5.17 20.10
C ASN A 13 1.07 -5.89 19.46
N GLN A 14 0.81 -7.14 19.86
CA GLN A 14 -0.34 -7.89 19.36
C GLN A 14 -1.66 -7.19 19.71
N LYS A 15 -1.82 -6.72 20.97
CA LYS A 15 -2.99 -5.95 21.40
C LYS A 15 -3.18 -4.67 20.57
N ARG A 16 -2.10 -3.94 20.31
CA ARG A 16 -2.14 -2.71 19.48
C ARG A 16 -2.58 -3.00 18.05
N LEU A 17 -2.05 -4.06 17.43
CA LEU A 17 -2.45 -4.45 16.08
C LEU A 17 -3.92 -4.90 16.03
N LYS A 18 -4.36 -5.73 16.98
CA LYS A 18 -5.78 -6.13 17.09
C LYS A 18 -6.70 -4.92 17.25
N ALA A 19 -6.33 -3.94 18.07
CA ALA A 19 -7.11 -2.71 18.23
C ALA A 19 -7.20 -1.89 16.94
N ALA A 20 -6.09 -1.76 16.19
CA ALA A 20 -6.08 -1.06 14.90
C ALA A 20 -6.94 -1.76 13.83
N VAL A 21 -6.87 -3.10 13.76
CA VAL A 21 -7.74 -3.91 12.91
C VAL A 21 -9.20 -3.72 13.30
N HIS A 22 -9.52 -3.84 14.59
CA HIS A 22 -10.90 -3.67 15.09
C HIS A 22 -11.46 -2.29 14.73
N TYR A 23 -10.68 -1.22 14.93
CA TYR A 23 -11.07 0.13 14.54
C TYR A 23 -11.42 0.20 13.05
N THR A 24 -10.55 -0.33 12.19
CA THR A 24 -10.74 -0.29 10.74
C THR A 24 -11.93 -1.11 10.29
N VAL A 25 -12.11 -2.31 10.85
CA VAL A 25 -13.29 -3.16 10.61
C VAL A 25 -14.57 -2.44 11.05
N GLY A 26 -14.57 -1.79 12.20
CA GLY A 26 -15.71 -0.99 12.66
C GLY A 26 -16.09 0.11 11.67
N ARG A 27 -15.10 0.83 11.12
CA ARG A 27 -15.34 1.85 10.08
C ARG A 27 -15.91 1.26 8.78
N LEU A 28 -15.43 0.09 8.36
CA LEU A 28 -15.95 -0.59 7.18
C LEU A 28 -17.38 -1.11 7.40
N CYS A 29 -17.64 -1.75 8.54
CA CYS A 29 -18.97 -2.21 8.93
C CYS A 29 -19.97 -1.04 9.03
N GLN A 30 -19.54 0.11 9.55
CA GLN A 30 -20.38 1.32 9.56
C GLN A 30 -20.77 1.74 8.14
N LYS A 31 -19.79 1.89 7.24
CA LYS A 31 -20.03 2.29 5.85
C LYS A 31 -20.97 1.32 5.13
N ILE A 32 -20.72 0.01 5.26
CA ILE A 32 -21.57 -1.05 4.68
C ILE A 32 -22.96 -1.01 5.30
N GLY A 33 -23.05 -0.77 6.61
CA GLY A 33 -24.33 -0.68 7.31
C GLY A 33 -25.18 0.50 6.84
N GLU A 34 -24.57 1.65 6.61
CA GLU A 34 -25.21 2.84 6.02
C GLU A 34 -25.72 2.55 4.60
N GLU A 35 -24.88 1.93 3.75
CA GLU A 35 -25.23 1.55 2.37
C GLU A 35 -26.45 0.61 2.31
N HIS A 36 -26.50 -0.37 3.20
CA HIS A 36 -27.57 -1.38 3.23
C HIS A 36 -28.69 -1.08 4.22
N ARG A 37 -28.67 0.07 4.89
CA ARG A 37 -29.61 0.46 5.96
C ARG A 37 -29.76 -0.62 7.04
N ARG A 38 -28.64 -1.19 7.49
CA ARG A 38 -28.57 -2.19 8.57
C ARG A 38 -27.47 -1.86 9.55
N GLU A 39 -27.70 -2.16 10.82
CA GLU A 39 -26.68 -2.01 11.85
C GLU A 39 -25.98 -3.34 12.16
N PHE A 40 -24.69 -3.26 12.47
CA PHE A 40 -23.92 -4.39 12.97
C PHE A 40 -23.79 -4.29 14.49
N SER A 41 -24.03 -5.40 15.20
CA SER A 41 -23.80 -5.45 16.64
C SER A 41 -22.31 -5.32 16.97
N ARG A 42 -21.99 -4.86 18.19
CA ARG A 42 -20.61 -4.77 18.69
C ARG A 42 -19.91 -6.13 18.66
N GLN A 43 -20.65 -7.20 18.98
CA GLN A 43 -20.16 -8.57 18.98
C GLN A 43 -19.86 -9.05 17.55
N THR A 44 -20.71 -8.71 16.58
CA THR A 44 -20.48 -9.03 15.17
C THR A 44 -19.22 -8.33 14.64
N ILE A 45 -19.05 -7.04 14.95
CA ILE A 45 -17.85 -6.28 14.56
C ILE A 45 -16.59 -6.90 15.19
N ALA A 46 -16.65 -7.26 16.47
CA ALA A 46 -15.55 -7.92 17.17
C ALA A 46 -15.20 -9.28 16.55
N ALA A 47 -16.21 -10.08 16.19
CA ALA A 47 -16.02 -11.39 15.56
C ALA A 47 -15.38 -11.27 14.17
N ILE A 48 -15.80 -10.28 13.37
CA ILE A 48 -15.18 -9.99 12.08
C ILE A 48 -13.73 -9.58 12.29
N ALA A 49 -13.45 -8.66 13.21
CA ALA A 49 -12.10 -8.20 13.50
C ALA A 49 -11.15 -9.34 13.93
N GLU A 50 -11.61 -10.23 14.82
CA GLU A 50 -10.82 -11.38 15.25
C GLU A 50 -10.61 -12.40 14.13
N THR A 51 -11.57 -12.53 13.22
CA THR A 51 -11.44 -13.40 12.04
C THR A 51 -10.44 -12.81 11.05
N THR A 52 -10.56 -11.52 10.72
CA THR A 52 -9.60 -10.82 9.84
C THR A 52 -8.18 -10.88 10.38
N PHE A 53 -8.00 -10.72 11.70
CA PHE A 53 -6.68 -10.82 12.32
C PHE A 53 -6.06 -12.22 12.17
N ARG A 54 -6.85 -13.28 12.33
CA ARG A 54 -6.39 -14.68 12.14
C ARG A 54 -6.10 -15.01 10.67
N GLU A 55 -6.90 -14.47 9.74
CA GLU A 55 -6.63 -14.64 8.30
C GLU A 55 -5.31 -14.01 7.86
N CYS A 56 -4.82 -12.97 8.55
CA CYS A 56 -3.51 -12.39 8.25
C CYS A 56 -2.36 -13.40 8.43
N ASP A 57 -2.44 -14.31 9.40
CA ASP A 57 -1.41 -15.33 9.61
C ASP A 57 -1.40 -16.33 8.44
N ILE A 58 -2.59 -16.73 7.97
CA ILE A 58 -2.76 -17.61 6.81
C ILE A 58 -2.20 -16.93 5.55
N PHE A 59 -2.59 -15.67 5.32
CA PHE A 59 -2.09 -14.91 4.17
C PHE A 59 -0.58 -14.72 4.21
N ALA A 60 0.01 -14.42 5.38
CA ALA A 60 1.45 -14.27 5.51
C ALA A 60 2.21 -15.56 5.13
N GLN A 61 1.75 -16.71 5.62
CA GLN A 61 2.35 -18.01 5.32
C GLN A 61 2.23 -18.37 3.84
N ASP A 62 1.05 -18.15 3.24
CA ASP A 62 0.82 -18.40 1.82
C ASP A 62 1.69 -17.51 0.93
N LEU A 63 1.76 -16.20 1.24
CA LEU A 63 2.58 -15.25 0.48
C LEU A 63 4.07 -15.58 0.55
N GLU A 64 4.56 -15.98 1.73
CA GLU A 64 5.94 -16.44 1.90
C GLU A 64 6.20 -17.70 1.06
N ALA A 65 5.29 -18.67 1.10
CA ALA A 65 5.40 -19.91 0.34
C ALA A 65 5.39 -19.66 -1.17
N PHE A 66 4.54 -18.75 -1.67
CA PHE A 66 4.48 -18.39 -3.09
C PHE A 66 5.76 -17.70 -3.56
N ALA A 67 6.28 -16.74 -2.79
CA ALA A 67 7.55 -16.09 -3.11
C ALA A 67 8.70 -17.11 -3.14
N ARG A 68 8.77 -17.99 -2.13
CA ARG A 68 9.78 -19.04 -2.04
C ARG A 68 9.69 -20.05 -3.19
N HIS A 69 8.48 -20.41 -3.62
CA HIS A 69 8.27 -21.29 -4.77
C HIS A 69 8.87 -20.69 -6.06
N ALA A 70 8.81 -19.37 -6.21
CA ALA A 70 9.44 -18.64 -7.30
C ALA A 70 10.92 -18.29 -7.05
N LYS A 71 11.57 -18.91 -6.05
CA LYS A 71 12.97 -18.66 -5.65
C LYS A 71 13.25 -17.20 -5.24
N ARG A 72 12.24 -16.49 -4.72
CA ARG A 72 12.35 -15.13 -4.21
C ARG A 72 12.24 -15.11 -2.69
N SER A 73 12.87 -14.13 -2.05
CA SER A 73 12.69 -13.81 -0.63
C SER A 73 11.77 -12.61 -0.39
N THR A 74 11.42 -11.89 -1.46
CA THR A 74 10.56 -10.71 -1.40
C THR A 74 9.23 -11.00 -2.09
N VAL A 75 8.14 -10.76 -1.35
CA VAL A 75 6.75 -10.87 -1.85
C VAL A 75 6.50 -9.80 -2.91
N SER A 76 5.80 -10.18 -3.97
CA SER A 76 5.45 -9.37 -5.13
C SER A 76 3.94 -9.38 -5.38
N ALA A 77 3.47 -8.52 -6.30
CA ALA A 77 2.06 -8.48 -6.68
C ALA A 77 1.55 -9.82 -7.26
N GLU A 78 2.41 -10.61 -7.90
CA GLU A 78 2.05 -11.92 -8.45
C GLU A 78 1.69 -12.94 -7.34
N ASP A 79 2.35 -12.85 -6.18
CA ASP A 79 2.05 -13.71 -5.03
C ASP A 79 0.66 -13.36 -4.44
N VAL A 80 0.33 -12.08 -4.39
CA VAL A 80 -1.00 -11.59 -3.94
C VAL A 80 -2.10 -11.98 -4.91
N LYS A 81 -1.85 -11.92 -6.22
CA LYS A 81 -2.79 -12.41 -7.23
C LYS A 81 -3.03 -13.92 -7.09
N LEU A 82 -1.98 -14.68 -6.83
CA LEU A 82 -2.10 -16.12 -6.63
C LEU A 82 -2.93 -16.46 -5.38
N LEU A 83 -2.85 -15.65 -4.33
CA LEU A 83 -3.69 -15.78 -3.14
C LEU A 83 -5.20 -15.66 -3.45
N ALA A 84 -5.58 -14.83 -4.43
CA ALA A 84 -6.96 -14.64 -4.85
C ALA A 84 -7.51 -15.72 -5.82
N ARG A 85 -6.66 -16.66 -6.28
CA ARG A 85 -6.95 -17.56 -7.42
C ARG A 85 -8.20 -18.44 -7.30
N ARG A 86 -8.67 -18.70 -6.07
CA ARG A 86 -9.81 -19.62 -5.82
C ARG A 86 -11.16 -19.01 -6.19
N SER A 87 -11.24 -17.69 -6.33
CA SER A 87 -12.46 -16.98 -6.72
C SER A 87 -12.17 -16.16 -7.96
N SER A 88 -12.83 -16.47 -9.08
CA SER A 88 -12.66 -15.73 -10.34
C SER A 88 -13.02 -14.25 -10.19
N ALA A 89 -14.10 -13.94 -9.48
CA ALA A 89 -14.52 -12.57 -9.22
C ALA A 89 -13.46 -11.79 -8.41
N LEU A 90 -12.91 -12.41 -7.36
CA LEU A 90 -11.88 -11.78 -6.55
C LEU A 90 -10.56 -11.64 -7.31
N SER A 91 -10.16 -12.68 -8.06
CA SER A 91 -8.95 -12.67 -8.89
C SER A 91 -8.99 -11.51 -9.89
N ASN A 92 -10.12 -11.31 -10.57
CA ASN A 92 -10.30 -10.20 -11.51
C ASN A 92 -10.23 -8.85 -10.81
N HIS A 93 -10.88 -8.71 -9.65
CA HIS A 93 -10.85 -7.47 -8.88
C HIS A 93 -9.43 -7.10 -8.43
N ILE A 94 -8.67 -8.06 -7.90
CA ILE A 94 -7.30 -7.86 -7.44
C ILE A 94 -6.35 -7.59 -8.63
N GLN A 95 -6.54 -8.27 -9.76
CA GLN A 95 -5.77 -8.00 -10.98
C GLN A 95 -5.96 -6.54 -11.42
N ASN A 96 -7.20 -6.07 -11.55
CA ASN A 96 -7.50 -4.69 -11.94
C ASN A 96 -6.87 -3.69 -10.96
N LYS A 97 -7.01 -3.94 -9.64
CA LYS A 97 -6.41 -3.08 -8.62
C LYS A 97 -4.89 -3.02 -8.73
N SER A 98 -4.24 -4.14 -9.08
CA SER A 98 -2.78 -4.19 -9.27
C SER A 98 -2.31 -3.33 -10.46
N GLU A 99 -3.10 -3.29 -11.53
CA GLU A 99 -2.81 -2.50 -12.73
C GLU A 99 -2.99 -1.00 -12.44
N GLU A 100 -4.07 -0.62 -11.75
CA GLU A 100 -4.29 0.75 -11.28
C GLU A 100 -3.10 1.27 -10.45
N LEU A 101 -2.65 0.48 -9.46
CA LEU A 101 -1.52 0.85 -8.61
C LEU A 101 -0.20 0.94 -9.40
N ALA A 102 0.01 0.06 -10.38
CA ALA A 102 1.19 0.12 -11.23
C ALA A 102 1.20 1.39 -12.10
N GLN A 103 0.03 1.82 -12.57
CA GLN A 103 -0.13 3.05 -13.34
C GLN A 103 0.12 4.31 -12.48
N GLU A 104 -0.48 4.37 -11.28
CA GLU A 104 -0.26 5.45 -10.31
C GLU A 104 1.22 5.63 -9.95
N GLN A 105 1.96 4.53 -9.79
CA GLN A 105 3.41 4.56 -9.55
C GLN A 105 4.21 5.08 -10.74
N ARG A 106 3.80 4.76 -11.97
CA ARG A 106 4.46 5.28 -13.18
C ARG A 106 4.24 6.78 -13.33
N ASP A 107 3.04 7.25 -13.06
CA ASP A 107 2.69 8.66 -13.25
C ASP A 107 3.30 9.55 -12.16
N SER A 108 3.35 9.09 -10.91
CA SER A 108 4.08 9.77 -9.83
C SER A 108 5.59 9.88 -10.12
N ARG A 109 6.22 8.83 -10.67
CA ARG A 109 7.62 8.87 -11.10
C ARG A 109 7.85 9.88 -12.23
N LYS A 110 7.02 9.89 -13.27
CA LYS A 110 7.11 10.89 -14.35
C LYS A 110 7.02 12.32 -13.82
N LYS A 111 6.08 12.59 -12.90
CA LYS A 111 5.92 13.91 -12.26
C LYS A 111 7.17 14.32 -11.46
N SER A 112 7.81 13.37 -10.77
CA SER A 112 9.06 13.63 -10.04
C SER A 112 10.25 13.94 -10.94
N THR A 113 10.36 13.28 -12.09
CA THR A 113 11.43 13.51 -13.07
C THR A 113 11.27 14.84 -13.80
N VAL A 114 10.04 15.20 -14.16
CA VAL A 114 9.73 16.51 -14.77
C VAL A 114 10.05 17.66 -13.82
N LYS A 115 9.74 17.52 -12.51
CA LYS A 115 10.06 18.53 -11.49
C LYS A 115 11.57 18.69 -11.23
N ARG A 116 12.37 17.64 -11.44
CA ARG A 116 13.83 17.72 -11.37
C ARG A 116 14.40 18.44 -12.59
N LYS A 117 13.92 18.08 -13.80
CA LYS A 117 14.32 18.71 -15.07
C LYS A 117 14.03 20.22 -15.09
N SER A 118 12.90 20.66 -14.53
CA SER A 118 12.53 22.09 -14.47
C SER A 118 13.41 22.89 -13.50
N ARG A 119 13.90 22.25 -12.43
CA ARG A 119 14.76 22.90 -11.43
C ARG A 119 16.19 23.12 -11.96
N ASP A 120 16.72 22.15 -12.70
CA ASP A 120 18.04 22.30 -13.36
C ASP A 120 18.03 23.38 -14.45
N THR A 121 16.89 23.60 -15.12
CA THR A 121 16.78 24.65 -16.14
C THR A 121 16.64 26.06 -15.57
N GLU A 122 16.21 26.24 -14.32
CA GLU A 122 16.12 27.57 -13.70
C GLU A 122 17.49 28.06 -13.21
N GLU A 123 18.36 27.17 -12.69
CA GLU A 123 19.71 27.52 -12.22
C GLU A 123 20.66 27.90 -13.37
N GLU A 124 20.54 27.31 -14.57
CA GLU A 124 21.36 27.73 -15.72
C GLU A 124 20.95 29.07 -16.33
N THR A 125 19.70 29.52 -16.11
CA THR A 125 19.21 30.78 -16.70
C THR A 125 19.56 32.03 -15.88
N SER A 126 19.91 31.90 -14.60
CA SER A 126 20.32 33.03 -13.76
C SER A 126 21.76 33.50 -13.99
N ASP A 127 22.60 32.66 -14.61
CA ASP A 127 24.02 32.98 -14.86
C ASP A 127 24.27 33.70 -16.21
N PHE A 128 23.23 33.87 -17.03
CA PHE A 128 23.32 34.45 -18.39
C PHE A 128 22.56 35.77 -18.58
N LEU A 129 22.52 36.65 -17.57
CA LEU A 129 22.11 38.04 -17.78
C LEU A 129 23.33 38.98 -17.91
N PRO A 130 23.79 39.32 -19.13
CA PRO A 130 24.75 40.40 -19.31
C PRO A 130 24.09 41.73 -18.94
N ASN A 131 24.74 42.43 -18.01
CA ASN A 131 24.39 43.76 -17.52
C ASN A 131 24.35 44.79 -18.67
N MET A 132 23.20 44.96 -19.31
CA MET A 132 22.93 46.05 -20.25
C MET A 132 22.09 47.11 -19.56
N HIS A 133 22.72 48.23 -19.20
CA HIS A 133 22.24 49.63 -19.18
C HIS A 133 23.39 50.43 -18.51
N ARG A 134 23.89 51.57 -19.00
CA ARG A 134 23.22 52.64 -19.74
C ARG A 134 24.32 53.57 -20.32
N LYS A 135 24.31 53.82 -21.64
CA LYS A 135 24.99 54.98 -22.26
C LYS A 135 23.93 56.04 -22.53
N ILE A 136 24.11 57.23 -21.97
CA ILE A 136 23.56 58.53 -22.39
C ILE A 136 24.48 59.54 -21.69
N GLY A 137 25.09 60.58 -22.26
CA GLY A 137 25.14 61.22 -23.56
C GLY A 137 26.19 62.35 -23.40
N ALA A 138 26.68 62.88 -24.51
CA ALA A 138 27.60 64.04 -24.54
C ALA A 138 26.92 65.33 -24.05
#